data_AF-A0A2E3FH67-F1
#
_entry.id   AF-A0A2E3FH67-F1
#
_cell.length_a   1.000
_cell.length_b   1.000
_cell.length_c   1.000
_cell.angle_alpha   90.00
_cell.angle_beta   90.00
_cell.angle_gamma   90.00
#
_symmetry.space_group_name_H-M   'P 1'
#
loop_
_entity.id
_entity.type
_entity.pdbx_description
1 polymer ?
#
loop_
_entity_poly.entity_id
_entity_poly.type
_entity_poly.pdbx_seq_one_letter_code
_entity_poly.pdbx_strand_id
1 'polypeptide(L)'
;MAAVFLALIPACRGQAQQAYPVPNLAGQWRCVSNSPAVSIDVYLQVYPNQQLQGQGTVVYPATSRIYNVQGPGTWTVAPPDQQYPQWLIRFQLVPQGNHASFSIFARPTGEPNGLYNSFYNPQTGHVVETSCARLG
;
A
#
# COMPACT_ATOMS: atom_id res chain seq x y z
N MET A 1 15.35 -50.61 32.05
CA MET A 1 14.33 -50.17 31.07
C MET A 1 14.37 -48.65 31.02
N ALA A 2 14.95 -48.07 29.96
CA ALA A 2 15.05 -46.62 29.78
C ALA A 2 14.22 -46.25 28.56
N ALA A 3 13.15 -45.48 28.76
CA ALA A 3 12.31 -44.97 27.69
C ALA A 3 12.93 -43.69 27.12
N VAL A 4 13.36 -43.75 25.87
CA VAL A 4 13.81 -42.58 25.11
C VAL A 4 12.57 -41.90 24.53
N PHE A 5 12.21 -40.73 25.05
CA PHE A 5 11.20 -39.86 24.45
C PHE A 5 11.87 -39.02 23.35
N LEU A 6 11.60 -39.37 22.08
CA LEU A 6 11.87 -38.53 20.92
C LEU A 6 10.80 -37.41 20.88
N ALA A 7 11.18 -36.21 21.31
CA ALA A 7 10.35 -35.02 21.11
C ALA A 7 10.46 -34.56 19.64
N LEU A 8 9.38 -34.77 18.88
CA LEU A 8 9.15 -34.14 17.58
C LEU A 8 8.96 -32.64 17.79
N ILE A 9 9.99 -31.85 17.46
CA ILE A 9 9.86 -30.40 17.38
C ILE A 9 9.06 -30.09 16.10
N PRO A 10 7.88 -29.46 16.19
CA PRO A 10 7.17 -29.06 14.99
C PRO A 10 8.00 -27.98 14.29
N ALA A 11 8.38 -28.26 13.04
CA ALA A 11 8.97 -27.26 12.16
C ALA A 11 7.92 -26.18 11.91
N CYS A 12 7.93 -25.11 12.73
CA CYS A 12 7.30 -23.85 12.37
C CYS A 12 7.96 -23.36 11.09
N ARG A 13 7.31 -23.62 9.95
CA ARG A 13 7.55 -22.90 8.71
C ARG A 13 7.08 -21.46 8.90
N GLY A 14 7.86 -20.65 9.61
CA GLY A 14 7.82 -19.21 9.42
C GLY A 14 8.32 -18.95 8.01
N GLN A 15 7.40 -18.70 7.07
CA GLN A 15 7.77 -18.13 5.79
C GLN A 15 8.59 -16.88 6.10
N ALA A 16 9.88 -16.89 5.74
CA ALA A 16 10.70 -15.71 5.82
C ALA A 16 10.02 -14.63 4.96
N GLN A 17 9.34 -13.67 5.60
CA GLN A 17 8.83 -12.49 4.92
C GLN A 17 10.05 -11.74 4.40
N GLN A 18 10.33 -11.92 3.11
CA GLN A 18 11.42 -11.22 2.44
C GLN A 18 11.14 -9.73 2.48
N ALA A 19 11.99 -8.99 3.21
CA ALA A 19 12.02 -7.55 3.19
C ALA A 19 12.59 -7.11 1.83
N TYR A 20 11.71 -6.88 0.86
CA TYR A 20 12.14 -6.35 -0.44
C TYR A 20 12.65 -4.91 -0.28
N PRO A 21 13.78 -4.54 -0.92
CA PRO A 21 14.23 -3.16 -0.93
C PRO A 21 13.18 -2.26 -1.59
N VAL A 22 13.18 -0.97 -1.25
CA VAL A 22 12.32 0.01 -1.92
C VAL A 22 12.78 0.13 -3.38
N PRO A 23 11.91 -0.12 -4.37
CA PRO A 23 12.27 0.09 -5.77
C PRO A 23 12.44 1.59 -6.06
N ASN A 24 13.07 1.93 -7.19
CA ASN A 24 13.06 3.33 -7.64
C ASN A 24 11.61 3.77 -7.91
N LEU A 25 11.06 4.60 -7.02
CA LEU A 25 9.67 5.03 -7.09
C LEU A 25 9.41 6.11 -8.15
N ALA A 26 10.45 6.82 -8.61
CA ALA A 26 10.27 7.86 -9.61
C ALA A 26 9.73 7.25 -10.92
N GLY A 27 8.64 7.81 -11.45
CA GLY A 27 7.94 7.26 -12.60
C GLY A 27 6.43 7.48 -12.53
N GLN A 28 5.73 6.96 -13.53
CA GLN A 28 4.27 6.95 -13.55
C GLN A 28 3.75 5.67 -12.92
N TRP A 29 2.72 5.79 -12.11
CA TRP A 29 2.08 4.68 -11.42
C TRP A 29 0.56 4.79 -11.56
N ARG A 30 -0.12 3.65 -11.66
CA ARG A 30 -1.56 3.56 -11.45
C ARG A 30 -1.80 2.77 -10.18
N CYS A 31 -2.44 3.40 -9.22
CA CYS A 31 -2.83 2.79 -7.95
C CYS A 31 -4.34 2.58 -7.94
N VAL A 32 -4.74 1.33 -7.70
CA VAL A 32 -6.13 0.93 -7.55
C VAL A 32 -6.32 0.36 -6.15
N SER A 33 -7.38 0.79 -5.48
CA SER A 33 -7.87 0.17 -4.26
C SER A 33 -9.35 -0.11 -4.41
N ASN A 34 -9.79 -1.29 -4.00
CA ASN A 34 -11.20 -1.64 -4.04
C ASN A 34 -11.58 -2.28 -2.70
N SER A 35 -12.57 -1.68 -2.03
CA SER A 35 -13.12 -2.18 -0.79
C SER A 35 -14.58 -1.75 -0.64
N PRO A 36 -15.35 -2.40 0.25
CA PRO A 36 -16.70 -1.95 0.58
C PRO A 36 -16.78 -0.52 1.11
N ALA A 37 -15.68 0.00 1.70
CA ALA A 37 -15.63 1.33 2.32
C ALA A 37 -15.20 2.43 1.35
N VAL A 38 -14.25 2.13 0.46
CA VAL A 38 -13.67 3.07 -0.49
C VAL A 38 -13.15 2.34 -1.73
N SER A 39 -13.35 2.93 -2.91
CA SER A 39 -12.72 2.52 -4.17
C SER A 39 -11.91 3.68 -4.73
N ILE A 40 -10.69 3.43 -5.17
CA ILE A 40 -9.73 4.40 -5.66
C ILE A 40 -9.19 3.91 -7.00
N ASP A 41 -9.11 4.78 -7.99
CA ASP A 41 -8.32 4.58 -9.21
C ASP A 41 -7.61 5.89 -9.53
N VAL A 42 -6.30 5.93 -9.29
CA VAL A 42 -5.50 7.15 -9.34
C VAL A 42 -4.19 6.90 -10.08
N TYR A 43 -3.87 7.83 -10.98
CA TYR A 43 -2.60 7.93 -11.65
C TYR A 43 -1.70 8.88 -10.88
N LEU A 44 -0.46 8.48 -10.63
CA LEU A 44 0.56 9.24 -9.90
C LEU A 44 1.78 9.42 -10.79
N GLN A 45 2.20 10.67 -10.97
CA GLN A 45 3.54 11.01 -11.44
C GLN A 45 4.41 11.25 -10.21
N VAL A 46 5.33 10.32 -9.94
CA VAL A 46 6.22 10.36 -8.79
C VAL A 46 7.58 10.93 -9.22
N TYR A 47 8.07 11.93 -8.50
CA TYR A 47 9.35 12.58 -8.78
C TYR A 47 10.43 12.13 -7.76
N PRO A 48 11.72 12.14 -8.13
CA PRO A 48 12.81 11.74 -7.22
C PRO A 48 12.94 12.58 -5.95
N ASN A 49 12.39 13.80 -5.96
CA ASN A 49 12.50 14.79 -4.89
C ASN A 49 11.34 14.72 -3.86
N GLN A 50 10.70 13.57 -3.68
CA GLN A 50 9.57 13.36 -2.77
C GLN A 50 8.28 14.10 -3.14
N GLN A 51 8.24 14.77 -4.28
CA GLN A 51 7.02 15.35 -4.83
C GLN A 51 6.28 14.31 -5.67
N LEU A 52 4.96 14.48 -5.77
CA LEU A 52 4.16 13.81 -6.78
C LEU A 52 3.09 14.75 -7.33
N GLN A 53 2.59 14.41 -8.51
CA GLN A 53 1.33 14.91 -9.05
C GLN A 53 0.40 13.72 -9.22
N GLY A 54 -0.89 13.88 -8.96
CA GLY A 54 -1.83 12.80 -9.17
C GLY A 54 -3.16 13.27 -9.70
N GLN A 55 -3.84 12.34 -10.35
CA GLN A 55 -5.18 12.53 -10.86
C GLN A 55 -5.97 11.22 -10.85
N GLY A 56 -7.26 11.26 -10.57
CA GLY A 56 -8.11 10.08 -10.62
C GLY A 56 -9.40 10.27 -9.83
N THR A 57 -9.95 9.15 -9.37
CA THR A 57 -11.27 9.12 -8.74
C THR A 57 -11.22 8.35 -7.43
N VAL A 58 -11.91 8.90 -6.43
CA VAL A 58 -12.17 8.26 -5.13
C VAL A 58 -13.68 8.16 -4.94
N VAL A 59 -14.18 6.95 -4.75
CA VAL A 59 -15.59 6.65 -4.53
C VAL A 59 -15.78 6.15 -3.11
N TYR A 60 -16.75 6.71 -2.40
CA TYR A 60 -17.20 6.23 -1.10
C TYR A 60 -18.57 5.57 -1.26
N PRO A 61 -18.65 4.23 -1.42
CA PRO A 61 -19.88 3.54 -1.77
C PRO A 61 -21.02 3.80 -0.78
N ALA A 62 -20.71 3.81 0.52
CA ALA A 62 -21.69 4.02 1.59
C ALA A 62 -22.38 5.40 1.55
N THR A 63 -21.78 6.40 0.90
CA THR A 63 -22.35 7.76 0.81
C THR A 63 -22.69 8.16 -0.62
N SER A 64 -22.46 7.27 -1.59
CA SER A 64 -22.59 7.54 -3.03
C SER A 64 -21.83 8.80 -3.50
N ARG A 65 -20.77 9.19 -2.78
CA ARG A 65 -19.94 10.34 -3.13
C ARG A 65 -18.79 9.92 -4.02
N ILE A 66 -18.59 10.69 -5.09
CA ILE A 66 -17.50 10.53 -6.05
C ILE A 66 -16.68 11.82 -6.01
N TYR A 67 -15.39 11.68 -5.77
CA TYR A 67 -14.44 12.77 -5.74
C TYR A 67 -13.45 12.59 -6.89
N ASN A 68 -13.38 13.59 -7.77
CA ASN A 68 -12.28 13.70 -8.70
C ASN A 68 -11.11 14.35 -7.96
N VAL A 69 -10.01 13.61 -7.85
CA VAL A 69 -8.80 14.06 -7.20
C VAL A 69 -7.87 14.52 -8.32
N GLN A 70 -7.40 15.76 -8.25
CA GLN A 70 -6.33 16.24 -9.11
C GLN A 70 -5.49 17.24 -8.33
N GLY A 71 -4.17 17.05 -8.35
CA GLY A 71 -3.27 18.04 -7.79
C GLY A 71 -1.95 17.50 -7.26
N PRO A 72 -1.19 18.37 -6.57
CA PRO A 72 0.10 18.04 -6.04
C PRO A 72 -0.01 17.14 -4.81
N GLY A 73 1.12 16.55 -4.46
CA GLY A 73 1.26 15.71 -3.30
C GLY A 73 2.71 15.44 -2.94
N THR A 74 2.89 14.55 -1.98
CA THR A 74 4.19 14.06 -1.56
C THR A 74 4.19 12.55 -1.42
N TRP A 75 5.37 11.95 -1.47
CA TRP A 75 5.54 10.55 -1.09
C TRP A 75 6.62 10.41 -0.02
N THR A 76 6.43 9.42 0.85
CA THR A 76 7.37 9.06 1.89
C THR A 76 7.50 7.54 1.99
N VAL A 77 8.57 7.11 2.65
CA VAL A 77 8.84 5.69 2.90
C VAL A 77 9.17 5.53 4.38
N ALA A 78 8.48 4.60 5.04
CA ALA A 78 8.80 4.18 6.39
C ALA A 78 9.57 2.86 6.36
N PRO A 79 10.67 2.74 7.13
CA PRO A 79 11.43 1.49 7.23
C PRO A 79 10.60 0.36 7.86
N PRO A 80 10.98 -0.90 7.60
CA PRO A 80 10.45 -2.04 8.35
C PRO A 80 10.62 -1.88 9.86
N ASP A 81 9.67 -2.39 10.63
CA ASP A 81 9.71 -2.46 12.08
C ASP A 81 9.37 -3.89 12.60
N GLN A 82 9.29 -4.06 13.92
CA GLN A 82 9.00 -5.36 14.53
C GLN A 82 7.61 -5.92 14.18
N GLN A 83 6.66 -5.05 13.83
CA GLN A 83 5.29 -5.41 13.48
C GLN A 83 5.11 -5.60 11.96
N TYR A 84 5.89 -4.86 11.16
CA TYR A 84 5.82 -4.86 9.70
C TYR A 84 7.22 -5.02 9.09
N PRO A 85 7.62 -6.23 8.66
CA PRO A 85 8.96 -6.50 8.15
C PRO A 85 9.21 -5.96 6.72
N GLN A 86 8.32 -5.14 6.18
CA GLN A 86 8.40 -4.59 4.83
C GLN A 86 8.31 -3.06 4.89
N TRP A 87 8.99 -2.41 3.94
CA TRP A 87 8.89 -0.97 3.75
C TRP A 87 7.44 -0.57 3.46
N LEU A 88 6.99 0.52 4.08
CA LEU A 88 5.69 1.11 3.82
C LEU A 88 5.86 2.39 3.03
N ILE A 89 5.36 2.41 1.80
CA ILE A 89 5.34 3.58 0.94
C ILE A 89 3.99 4.27 1.12
N ARG A 90 4.02 5.58 1.35
CA ARG A 90 2.82 6.42 1.45
C ARG A 90 2.85 7.46 0.34
N PHE A 91 1.85 7.44 -0.52
CA PHE A 91 1.56 8.53 -1.46
C PHE A 91 0.44 9.38 -0.89
N GLN A 92 0.65 10.69 -0.75
CA GLN A 92 -0.35 11.62 -0.25
C GLN A 92 -0.66 12.68 -1.30
N LEU A 93 -1.93 12.79 -1.68
CA LEU A 93 -2.45 13.84 -2.55
C LEU A 93 -3.19 14.90 -1.73
N VAL A 94 -2.97 16.16 -2.09
CA VAL A 94 -3.69 17.31 -1.56
C VAL A 94 -4.28 18.08 -2.75
N PRO A 95 -5.44 17.63 -3.27
CA PRO A 95 -6.06 18.25 -4.43
C PRO A 95 -6.36 19.73 -4.19
N GLN A 96 -6.08 20.56 -5.19
CA GLN A 96 -6.32 22.00 -5.11
C GLN A 96 -7.81 22.30 -5.04
N GLY A 97 -8.22 23.20 -4.15
CA GLY A 97 -9.62 23.59 -3.98
C GLY A 97 -10.46 22.64 -3.13
N ASN A 98 -9.86 21.60 -2.53
CA ASN A 98 -10.52 20.71 -1.59
C ASN A 98 -9.70 20.62 -0.29
N HIS A 99 -10.36 20.64 0.87
CA HIS A 99 -9.70 20.49 2.18
C HIS A 99 -9.37 19.03 2.52
N ALA A 100 -9.69 18.08 1.63
CA ALA A 100 -9.41 16.66 1.81
C ALA A 100 -7.97 16.31 1.41
N SER A 101 -7.36 15.38 2.15
CA SER A 101 -6.12 14.71 1.73
C SER A 101 -6.37 13.22 1.54
N PHE A 102 -5.78 12.65 0.50
CA PHE A 102 -5.93 11.24 0.14
C PHE A 102 -4.59 10.54 0.30
N SER A 103 -4.55 9.46 1.08
CA SER A 103 -3.34 8.68 1.28
C SER A 103 -3.51 7.27 0.72
N ILE A 104 -2.55 6.84 -0.09
CA ILE A 104 -2.44 5.49 -0.64
C ILE A 104 -1.23 4.84 0.01
N PHE A 105 -1.42 3.65 0.57
CA PHE A 105 -0.38 2.90 1.25
C PHE A 105 -0.03 1.65 0.46
N ALA A 106 1.23 1.44 0.14
CA ALA A 106 1.69 0.32 -0.66
C ALA A 106 2.99 -0.27 -0.08
N ARG A 107 3.25 -1.56 -0.29
CA ARG A 107 4.50 -2.24 0.06
C ARG A 107 5.13 -2.86 -1.19
N PRO A 108 6.46 -2.99 -1.28
CA PRO A 108 7.07 -3.64 -2.44
C PRO A 108 6.71 -5.13 -2.54
N THR A 109 6.52 -5.63 -3.76
CA THR A 109 6.15 -7.04 -4.03
C THR A 109 7.33 -7.93 -4.44
N GLY A 110 8.53 -7.35 -4.54
CA GLY A 110 9.70 -7.98 -5.17
C GLY A 110 9.81 -7.70 -6.67
N GLU A 111 8.71 -7.33 -7.32
CA GLU A 111 8.72 -6.79 -8.68
C GLU A 111 9.02 -5.28 -8.65
N PRO A 112 10.00 -4.78 -9.45
CA PRO A 112 10.31 -3.36 -9.50
C PRO A 112 9.14 -2.46 -9.90
N ASN A 113 8.16 -3.03 -10.60
CA ASN A 113 7.00 -2.35 -11.15
C ASN A 113 5.71 -2.63 -10.36
N GLY A 114 5.80 -3.35 -9.23
CA GLY A 114 4.65 -3.80 -8.47
C GLY A 114 4.72 -3.41 -6.99
N LEU A 115 3.71 -2.68 -6.52
CA LEU A 115 3.48 -2.43 -5.10
C LEU A 115 2.10 -2.97 -4.70
N TYR A 116 1.99 -3.48 -3.47
CA TYR A 116 0.75 -4.02 -2.94
C TYR A 116 0.65 -3.79 -1.42
N ASN A 117 -0.56 -3.57 -0.91
CA ASN A 117 -0.82 -3.58 0.52
C ASN A 117 -2.24 -4.05 0.82
N SER A 118 -2.43 -4.55 2.03
CA SER A 118 -3.73 -4.97 2.55
C SER A 118 -3.89 -4.44 3.97
N PHE A 119 -4.95 -3.66 4.21
CA PHE A 119 -5.28 -3.11 5.51
C PHE A 119 -6.58 -3.74 6.01
N TYR A 120 -6.50 -4.45 7.13
CA TYR A 120 -7.67 -4.95 7.83
C TYR A 120 -8.18 -3.87 8.80
N ASN A 121 -9.44 -3.48 8.65
CA ASN A 121 -10.11 -2.60 9.59
C ASN A 121 -10.76 -3.45 10.71
N PRO A 122 -10.26 -3.38 11.96
CA PRO A 122 -10.79 -4.20 13.05
C PRO A 122 -12.18 -3.78 13.52
N GLN A 123 -12.64 -2.56 13.20
CA GLN A 123 -13.96 -2.06 13.59
C GLN A 123 -15.05 -2.53 12.64
N THR A 124 -14.74 -2.65 11.34
CA THR A 124 -15.72 -3.04 10.31
C THR A 124 -15.52 -4.46 9.79
N GLY A 125 -14.39 -5.09 10.09
CA GLY A 125 -14.00 -6.39 9.54
C GLY A 125 -13.64 -6.37 8.05
N HIS A 126 -13.62 -5.20 7.41
CA HIS A 126 -13.33 -5.07 5.99
C HIS A 126 -11.82 -5.02 5.72
N VAL A 127 -11.44 -5.60 4.59
CA VAL A 127 -10.08 -5.50 4.06
C VAL A 127 -10.07 -4.46 2.94
N VAL A 128 -9.09 -3.56 3.01
CA VAL A 128 -8.79 -2.60 1.95
C VAL A 128 -7.51 -3.06 1.28
N GLU A 129 -7.63 -3.52 0.04
CA GLU A 129 -6.48 -3.89 -0.78
C GLU A 129 -6.08 -2.72 -1.65
N THR A 130 -4.78 -2.51 -1.82
CA THR A 130 -4.21 -1.50 -2.71
C THR A 130 -3.16 -2.18 -3.57
N SER A 131 -3.24 -1.97 -4.88
CA SER A 131 -2.22 -2.39 -5.84
C SER A 131 -1.78 -1.18 -6.65
N CYS A 132 -0.48 -0.99 -6.80
CA CYS A 132 0.09 0.02 -7.69
C CYS A 132 1.00 -0.64 -8.71
N ALA A 133 0.75 -0.37 -9.99
CA ALA A 133 1.58 -0.81 -11.09
C ALA A 133 2.29 0.39 -11.72
N ARG A 134 3.58 0.25 -12.03
CA ARG A 134 4.32 1.24 -12.80
C ARG A 134 3.83 1.22 -14.25
N LEU A 135 3.75 2.41 -14.86
CA LEU A 135 3.36 2.60 -16.26
C LEU A 135 4.60 2.92 -17.10
N GLY A 136 4.73 2.23 -18.24
CA GLY A 136 5.89 2.32 -19.15
C GLY A 136 7.10 1.53 -18.67
#